data_AF-A0A919B4A9-F1
#
_entry.id   AF-A0A919B4A9-F1
#
_cell.length_a   1.000
_cell.length_b   1.000
_cell.length_c   1.000
_cell.angle_alpha   90.00
_cell.angle_beta   90.00
_cell.angle_gamma   90.00
#
_symmetry.space_group_name_H-M   'P 1'
#
loop_
_entity.id
_entity.type
_entity.pdbx_description
1 polymer ?
#
loop_
_entity_poly.entity_id
_entity_poly.type
_entity_poly.pdbx_seq_one_letter_code
_entity_poly.pdbx_strand_id
1 'polypeptide(L)'
;MTDAAGSPFGAVHETHEVSALRVRLHGRLLEVVRQLPDALAGPVREEICSHGRSARHETGDFFARFPAPVWSFLSWVPSARTADAERAQALALFLHLWDDHLADGRLASTAAARRLRAAAWAEWECSARAACRAWGVPDRPVAEAGACYLRSVSPAGGAGQPGAGAHLRSAARQAAMWVLLPRALEQARATGPGLARAVRGFCLAWRIVDDLWDVAEDAAAGVRTTVWWELPRDARALWDERPGPWRMPELRETIGRLGIDGRLRARAVRLLTRAVRDAERAGLPGLAVELRTATVGVTGSAPLW
;
A
#
# COMPACT_ATOMS: atom_id res chain seq x y z
N MET A 1 -9.10 -11.39 -3.00
CA MET A 1 -7.71 -11.07 -3.41
C MET A 1 -7.35 -11.85 -4.67
N THR A 2 -7.98 -11.41 -5.75
CA THR A 2 -7.60 -11.75 -7.11
C THR A 2 -6.16 -11.30 -7.36
N ASP A 3 -5.41 -12.11 -8.10
CA ASP A 3 -4.06 -11.78 -8.53
C ASP A 3 -4.04 -10.36 -9.14
N ALA A 4 -3.18 -9.48 -8.62
CA ALA A 4 -2.80 -8.23 -9.28
C ALA A 4 -2.23 -8.46 -10.70
N ALA A 5 -2.06 -9.71 -11.13
CA ALA A 5 -1.58 -10.13 -12.44
C ALA A 5 -2.52 -9.80 -13.61
N GLY A 6 -3.75 -9.33 -13.37
CA GLY A 6 -4.70 -8.97 -14.43
C GLY A 6 -5.04 -7.48 -14.55
N SER A 7 -4.64 -6.65 -13.59
CA SER A 7 -5.05 -5.25 -13.59
C SER A 7 -4.03 -4.31 -14.24
N PRO A 8 -4.44 -3.43 -15.18
CA PRO A 8 -3.55 -2.41 -15.72
C PRO A 8 -3.19 -1.31 -14.71
N PHE A 9 -3.87 -1.22 -13.56
CA PHE A 9 -3.56 -0.22 -12.54
C PHE A 9 -2.37 -0.65 -11.68
N GLY A 10 -1.32 0.17 -11.68
CA GLY A 10 -0.07 -0.17 -11.01
C GLY A 10 0.85 -1.07 -11.83
N ALA A 11 0.42 -1.52 -13.01
CA ALA A 11 1.30 -2.14 -14.00
C ALA A 11 2.32 -1.11 -14.45
N VAL A 12 3.59 -1.38 -14.20
CA VAL A 12 4.71 -0.51 -14.60
C VAL A 12 5.50 -1.19 -15.71
N HIS A 13 6.08 -0.38 -16.60
CA HIS A 13 7.14 -0.86 -17.47
C HIS A 13 8.35 -1.20 -16.59
N GLU A 14 8.47 -2.48 -16.23
CA GLU A 14 9.58 -3.00 -15.43
C GLU A 14 10.91 -2.77 -16.17
N THR A 15 11.57 -1.66 -15.89
CA THR A 15 12.97 -1.49 -16.28
C THR A 15 13.83 -2.43 -15.45
N HIS A 16 15.01 -2.77 -15.97
CA HIS A 16 15.94 -3.64 -15.27
C HIS A 16 16.28 -3.12 -13.86
N GLU A 17 16.41 -1.80 -13.68
CA GLU A 17 16.69 -1.17 -12.38
C GLU A 17 15.53 -1.33 -11.39
N VAL A 18 14.29 -1.18 -11.87
CA VAL A 18 13.08 -1.31 -11.04
C VAL A 18 12.90 -2.76 -10.59
N SER A 19 13.07 -3.73 -11.50
CA SER A 19 13.03 -5.16 -11.15
C SER A 19 14.17 -5.54 -10.19
N ALA A 20 15.38 -5.03 -10.42
CA ALA A 20 16.51 -5.26 -9.52
C ALA A 20 16.26 -4.70 -8.11
N LEU A 21 15.64 -3.51 -8.00
CA LEU A 21 15.24 -2.95 -6.71
C LEU A 21 14.23 -3.87 -6.00
N ARG A 22 13.21 -4.34 -6.71
CA ARG A 22 12.19 -5.26 -6.14
C ARG A 22 12.82 -6.51 -5.52
N VAL A 23 13.76 -7.15 -6.23
CA VAL A 23 14.50 -8.32 -5.71
C VAL A 23 15.28 -7.96 -4.44
N ARG A 24 15.93 -6.78 -4.40
CA ARG A 24 16.64 -6.32 -3.20
C ARG A 24 15.69 -6.08 -2.02
N LEU A 25 14.52 -5.48 -2.24
CA LEU A 25 13.51 -5.29 -1.20
C LEU A 25 13.05 -6.63 -0.61
N HIS A 26 12.81 -7.64 -1.46
CA HIS A 26 12.51 -9.01 -1.02
C HIS A 26 13.64 -9.58 -0.17
N GLY A 27 14.90 -9.41 -0.62
CA GLY A 27 16.09 -9.79 0.13
C GLY A 27 16.15 -9.15 1.53
N ARG A 28 15.85 -7.84 1.64
CA ARG A 28 15.84 -7.13 2.93
C ARG A 28 14.82 -7.69 3.92
N LEU A 29 13.65 -8.11 3.45
CA LEU A 29 12.67 -8.79 4.28
C LEU A 29 13.22 -10.14 4.78
N LEU A 30 13.81 -10.94 3.89
CA LEU A 30 14.37 -12.25 4.24
C LEU A 30 15.59 -12.16 5.17
N GLU A 31 16.33 -11.06 5.16
CA GLU A 31 17.40 -10.79 6.13
C GLU A 31 16.84 -10.73 7.56
N VAL A 32 15.68 -10.10 7.78
CA VAL A 32 15.03 -10.04 9.10
C VAL A 32 14.54 -11.43 9.53
N VAL A 33 14.00 -12.21 8.59
CA VAL A 33 13.58 -13.60 8.86
C VAL A 33 14.75 -14.46 9.32
N ARG A 34 15.95 -14.26 8.75
CA ARG A 34 17.18 -14.98 9.15
C ARG A 34 17.65 -14.65 10.56
N GLN A 35 17.19 -13.56 11.17
CA GLN A 35 17.51 -13.20 12.55
C GLN A 35 16.59 -13.87 13.58
N LEU A 36 15.54 -14.56 13.12
CA LEU A 36 14.68 -15.36 13.99
C LEU A 36 15.40 -16.65 14.43
N PRO A 37 15.03 -17.24 15.59
CA PRO A 37 15.47 -18.58 15.93
C PRO A 37 15.19 -19.58 14.81
N ASP A 38 16.09 -20.55 14.60
CA ASP A 38 16.01 -21.50 13.48
C ASP A 38 14.66 -22.24 13.39
N ALA A 39 14.10 -22.60 14.55
CA ALA A 39 12.79 -23.25 14.64
C ALA A 39 11.62 -22.39 14.10
N LEU A 40 11.80 -21.07 13.98
CA LEU A 40 10.80 -20.12 13.46
C LEU A 40 11.15 -19.64 12.05
N ALA A 41 12.43 -19.50 11.72
CA ALA A 41 12.88 -18.88 10.48
C ALA A 41 12.43 -19.62 9.21
N GLY A 42 12.46 -20.96 9.23
CA GLY A 42 12.03 -21.80 8.10
C GLY A 42 10.53 -21.62 7.78
N PRO A 43 9.63 -21.92 8.72
CA PRO A 43 8.19 -21.77 8.51
C PRO A 43 7.78 -20.34 8.11
N VAL A 44 8.37 -19.32 8.74
CA VAL A 44 8.09 -17.92 8.40
C VAL A 44 8.53 -17.57 6.97
N ARG A 45 9.69 -18.07 6.55
CA ARG A 45 10.15 -17.87 5.17
C ARG A 45 9.17 -18.50 4.18
N GLU A 46 8.72 -19.72 4.45
CA GLU A 46 7.76 -20.42 3.61
C GLU A 46 6.45 -19.66 3.50
N GLU A 47 5.95 -19.10 4.61
CA GLU A 47 4.74 -18.27 4.64
C GLU A 47 4.89 -16.99 3.79
N ILE A 48 5.99 -16.26 3.95
CA ILE A 48 6.30 -15.06 3.14
C ILE A 48 6.41 -15.40 1.65
N CYS A 49 7.16 -16.45 1.31
CA CYS A 49 7.32 -16.88 -0.08
C CYS A 49 5.99 -17.36 -0.66
N SER A 50 5.19 -18.11 0.09
CA SER A 50 3.84 -18.57 -0.29
C SER A 50 2.94 -17.40 -0.66
N HIS A 51 2.91 -16.35 0.18
CA HIS A 51 2.20 -15.11 -0.15
C HIS A 51 2.74 -14.47 -1.44
N GLY A 52 4.04 -14.50 -1.67
CA GLY A 52 4.63 -13.93 -2.88
C GLY A 52 4.44 -14.75 -4.17
N ARG A 53 3.90 -15.97 -4.13
CA ARG A 53 3.82 -16.82 -5.33
C ARG A 53 2.79 -16.29 -6.31
N SER A 54 3.15 -16.30 -7.58
CA SER A 54 2.27 -16.01 -8.72
C SER A 54 2.76 -16.79 -9.94
N ALA A 55 1.96 -16.79 -11.02
CA ALA A 55 2.36 -17.41 -12.29
C ALA A 55 3.71 -16.90 -12.85
N ARG A 56 4.15 -15.69 -12.45
CA ARG A 56 5.43 -15.10 -12.86
C ARG A 56 6.55 -15.27 -11.82
N HIS A 57 6.22 -15.67 -10.59
CA HIS A 57 7.15 -15.73 -9.46
C HIS A 57 6.94 -17.01 -8.65
N GLU A 58 7.32 -18.16 -9.22
CA GLU A 58 7.10 -19.48 -8.61
C GLU A 58 7.80 -19.65 -7.25
N THR A 59 8.98 -19.05 -7.09
CA THR A 59 9.76 -19.04 -5.83
C THR A 59 9.20 -18.07 -4.79
N GLY A 60 8.24 -17.23 -5.18
CA GLY A 60 7.62 -16.21 -4.34
C GLY A 60 8.37 -14.88 -4.38
N ASP A 61 7.65 -13.81 -4.73
CA ASP A 61 8.09 -12.45 -4.49
C ASP A 61 6.99 -11.65 -3.77
N PHE A 62 7.20 -11.44 -2.48
CA PHE A 62 6.30 -10.66 -1.63
C PHE A 62 6.01 -9.25 -2.20
N PHE A 63 7.00 -8.62 -2.85
CA PHE A 63 6.87 -7.25 -3.34
C PHE A 63 6.17 -7.16 -4.70
N ALA A 64 6.00 -8.28 -5.42
CA ALA A 64 5.18 -8.33 -6.64
C ALA A 64 3.71 -7.97 -6.38
N ARG A 65 3.25 -8.04 -5.12
CA ARG A 65 1.89 -7.65 -4.71
C ARG A 65 1.70 -6.15 -4.54
N PHE A 66 2.78 -5.38 -4.45
CA PHE A 66 2.70 -3.94 -4.22
C PHE A 66 2.89 -3.18 -5.52
N PRO A 67 1.98 -2.27 -5.90
CA PRO A 67 2.16 -1.44 -7.07
C PRO A 67 3.47 -0.65 -7.02
N ALA A 68 4.21 -0.59 -8.13
CA ALA A 68 5.57 -0.07 -8.09
C ALA A 68 5.74 1.33 -7.47
N PRO A 69 4.88 2.33 -7.73
CA PRO A 69 5.09 3.71 -7.24
C PRO A 69 5.21 3.86 -5.72
N VAL A 70 4.80 2.88 -4.90
CA VAL A 70 5.02 2.93 -3.45
C VAL A 70 6.43 2.51 -3.03
N TRP A 71 7.26 1.97 -3.91
CA TRP A 71 8.64 1.56 -3.61
C TRP A 71 9.67 1.92 -4.69
N SER A 72 9.27 1.99 -5.96
CA SER A 72 10.11 2.29 -7.12
C SER A 72 10.74 3.68 -7.07
N PHE A 73 10.17 4.61 -6.30
CA PHE A 73 10.74 5.95 -6.12
C PHE A 73 12.21 5.92 -5.64
N LEU A 74 12.61 4.89 -4.90
CA LEU A 74 14.01 4.67 -4.50
C LEU A 74 14.92 4.43 -5.71
N SER A 75 14.40 3.81 -6.78
CA SER A 75 15.13 3.66 -8.05
C SER A 75 15.37 5.02 -8.69
N TRP A 76 14.40 5.93 -8.63
CA TRP A 76 14.49 7.22 -9.32
C TRP A 76 15.35 8.27 -8.59
N VAL A 77 15.77 8.00 -7.35
CA VAL A 77 16.60 8.90 -6.54
C VAL A 77 17.92 8.21 -6.19
N PRO A 78 19.04 8.47 -6.90
CA PRO A 78 20.29 7.76 -6.69
C PRO A 78 20.81 7.80 -5.24
N SER A 79 20.71 8.95 -4.57
CA SER A 79 21.11 9.12 -3.17
C SER A 79 20.22 8.36 -2.16
N ALA A 80 19.06 7.87 -2.61
CA ALA A 80 18.16 7.07 -1.79
C ALA A 80 18.47 5.56 -1.84
N ARG A 81 19.37 5.12 -2.71
CA ARG A 81 19.69 3.69 -2.93
C ARG A 81 20.68 3.15 -1.89
N THR A 82 20.34 3.31 -0.61
CA THR A 82 21.11 2.75 0.50
C THR A 82 20.44 1.49 1.04
N ALA A 83 21.22 0.59 1.65
CA ALA A 83 20.67 -0.64 2.24
C ALA A 83 19.63 -0.34 3.32
N ASP A 84 19.82 0.72 4.11
CA ASP A 84 18.91 1.12 5.17
C ASP A 84 17.61 1.72 4.62
N ALA A 85 17.67 2.52 3.55
CA ALA A 85 16.48 3.03 2.89
C ALA A 85 15.66 1.91 2.24
N GLU A 86 16.33 0.98 1.56
CA GLU A 86 15.69 -0.22 1.00
C GLU A 86 15.02 -1.06 2.10
N ARG A 87 15.73 -1.31 3.22
CA ARG A 87 15.19 -2.10 4.32
C ARG A 87 14.03 -1.40 5.03
N ALA A 88 14.15 -0.10 5.28
CA ALA A 88 13.07 0.69 5.85
C ALA A 88 11.81 0.65 4.95
N GLN A 89 11.95 0.82 3.64
CA GLN A 89 10.80 0.77 2.73
C GLN A 89 10.20 -0.64 2.64
N ALA A 90 11.05 -1.67 2.54
CA ALA A 90 10.63 -3.06 2.49
C ALA A 90 9.80 -3.43 3.73
N LEU A 91 10.30 -3.07 4.92
CA LEU A 91 9.62 -3.37 6.18
C LEU A 91 8.36 -2.53 6.39
N ALA A 92 8.31 -1.29 5.88
CA ALA A 92 7.09 -0.48 5.94
C ALA A 92 5.95 -1.10 5.12
N LEU A 93 6.24 -1.67 3.94
CA LEU A 93 5.26 -2.38 3.12
C LEU A 93 4.85 -3.72 3.73
N PHE A 94 5.85 -4.48 4.21
CA PHE A 94 5.61 -5.74 4.92
C PHE A 94 4.71 -5.55 6.13
N LEU A 95 5.04 -4.61 7.03
CA LEU A 95 4.27 -4.35 8.25
C LEU A 95 2.83 -3.95 7.95
N HIS A 96 2.58 -3.21 6.86
CA HIS A 96 1.23 -2.88 6.44
C HIS A 96 0.40 -4.11 6.13
N LEU A 97 0.88 -4.97 5.21
CA LEU A 97 0.14 -6.17 4.81
C LEU A 97 0.06 -7.19 5.95
N TRP A 98 1.12 -7.32 6.75
CA TRP A 98 1.16 -8.23 7.89
C TRP A 98 0.17 -7.84 8.98
N ASP A 99 0.11 -6.55 9.33
CA ASP A 99 -0.86 -6.07 10.32
C ASP A 99 -2.30 -6.16 9.82
N ASP A 100 -2.53 -5.92 8.53
CA ASP A 100 -3.83 -6.08 7.89
C ASP A 100 -4.31 -7.54 7.96
N HIS A 101 -3.44 -8.51 7.61
CA HIS A 101 -3.76 -9.93 7.70
C HIS A 101 -3.92 -10.46 9.13
N LEU A 102 -3.23 -9.86 10.10
CA LEU A 102 -3.48 -10.17 11.52
C LEU A 102 -4.84 -9.61 11.99
N ALA A 103 -5.24 -8.45 11.49
CA ALA A 103 -6.47 -7.78 11.90
C ALA A 103 -7.72 -8.43 11.28
N ASP A 104 -7.64 -8.88 10.02
CA ASP A 104 -8.75 -9.53 9.31
C ASP A 104 -8.81 -11.06 9.53
N GLY A 105 -7.82 -11.62 10.24
CA GLY A 105 -7.74 -13.05 10.58
C GLY A 105 -7.21 -13.94 9.46
N ARG A 106 -6.74 -13.39 8.33
CA ARG A 106 -6.07 -14.15 7.26
C ARG A 106 -4.72 -14.72 7.70
N LEU A 107 -4.13 -14.16 8.76
CA LEU A 107 -2.94 -14.68 9.42
C LEU A 107 -3.24 -15.04 10.88
N ALA A 108 -2.92 -16.26 11.26
CA ALA A 108 -3.06 -16.71 12.64
C ALA A 108 -2.09 -15.96 13.57
N SER A 109 -2.56 -15.54 14.75
CA SER A 109 -1.76 -14.83 15.76
C SER A 109 -0.81 -15.77 16.53
N THR A 110 0.07 -16.47 15.81
CA THR A 110 1.03 -17.42 16.36
C THR A 110 2.19 -16.71 17.07
N ALA A 111 2.99 -17.46 17.84
CA ALA A 111 4.22 -16.93 18.42
C ALA A 111 5.22 -16.46 17.33
N ALA A 112 5.30 -17.20 16.21
CA ALA A 112 6.13 -16.86 15.07
C ALA A 112 5.71 -15.52 14.44
N ALA A 113 4.41 -15.36 14.16
CA ALA A 113 3.87 -14.15 13.55
C ALA A 113 4.08 -12.90 14.42
N ARG A 114 3.87 -13.02 15.73
CA ARG A 114 4.12 -11.93 16.68
C ARG A 114 5.60 -11.59 16.79
N ARG A 115 6.49 -12.59 16.79
CA ARG A 115 7.93 -12.35 16.90
C ARG A 115 8.52 -11.75 15.63
N LEU A 116 8.09 -12.21 14.45
CA LEU A 116 8.47 -11.58 13.18
C LEU A 116 8.00 -10.13 13.13
N ARG A 117 6.72 -9.87 13.48
CA ARG A 117 6.18 -8.51 13.53
C ARG A 117 7.02 -7.60 14.43
N ALA A 118 7.39 -8.06 15.62
CA ALA A 118 8.23 -7.29 16.55
C ALA A 118 9.64 -7.03 15.99
N ALA A 119 10.27 -8.03 15.39
CA ALA A 119 11.58 -7.89 14.76
C ALA A 119 11.52 -6.90 13.58
N ALA A 120 10.50 -7.01 12.72
CA ALA A 120 10.30 -6.10 11.59
C ALA A 120 10.06 -4.65 12.03
N TRP A 121 9.33 -4.42 13.12
CA TRP A 121 9.15 -3.08 13.69
C TRP A 121 10.47 -2.48 14.20
N ALA A 122 11.23 -3.24 14.97
CA ALA A 122 12.51 -2.79 15.51
C ALA A 122 13.50 -2.46 14.37
N GLU A 123 13.57 -3.34 13.36
CA GLU A 123 14.46 -3.15 12.22
C GLU A 123 14.00 -2.00 11.30
N TRP A 124 12.69 -1.83 11.10
CA TRP A 124 12.14 -0.68 10.39
C TRP A 124 12.56 0.63 11.05
N GLU A 125 12.40 0.74 12.36
CA GLU A 125 12.72 1.94 13.11
C GLU A 125 14.23 2.25 13.09
N CYS A 126 15.06 1.21 13.24
CA CYS A 126 16.51 1.31 13.15
C CYS A 126 16.97 1.78 11.76
N SER A 127 16.56 1.07 10.72
CA SER A 127 16.92 1.36 9.32
C SER A 127 16.39 2.72 8.87
N ALA A 128 15.15 3.09 9.25
CA ALA A 128 14.58 4.39 8.90
C ALA A 128 15.35 5.56 9.53
N ARG A 129 15.77 5.42 10.79
CA ARG A 129 16.63 6.42 11.45
C ARG A 129 18.01 6.49 10.81
N ALA A 130 18.62 5.35 10.50
CA ALA A 130 19.91 5.30 9.82
C ALA A 130 19.86 6.01 8.46
N ALA A 131 18.83 5.73 7.65
CA ALA A 131 18.60 6.41 6.37
C ALA A 131 18.39 7.93 6.56
N CYS A 132 17.54 8.34 7.51
CA CYS A 132 17.31 9.77 7.78
C CYS A 132 18.60 10.49 8.20
N ARG A 133 19.39 9.89 9.11
CA ARG A 133 20.67 10.44 9.56
C ARG A 133 21.68 10.57 8.42
N ALA A 134 21.76 9.57 7.54
CA ALA A 134 22.61 9.62 6.35
C ALA A 134 22.26 10.80 5.41
N TRP A 135 21.02 11.28 5.47
CA TRP A 135 20.55 12.46 4.73
C TRP A 135 20.49 13.74 5.57
N GLY A 136 21.01 13.73 6.80
CA GLY A 136 21.00 14.89 7.70
C GLY A 136 19.62 15.26 8.24
N VAL A 137 18.65 14.33 8.21
CA VAL A 137 17.29 14.50 8.72
C VAL A 137 17.22 13.99 10.16
N PRO A 138 16.61 14.74 11.11
CA PRO A 138 16.49 14.30 12.49
C PRO A 138 15.59 13.06 12.62
N ASP A 139 15.70 12.33 13.74
CA ASP A 139 14.92 11.10 13.99
C ASP A 139 13.41 11.34 14.18
N ARG A 140 12.99 12.57 14.52
CA ARG A 140 11.61 12.92 14.87
C ARG A 140 10.55 12.46 13.85
N PRO A 141 10.72 12.64 12.52
CA PRO A 141 9.77 12.17 11.52
C PRO A 141 9.56 10.65 11.53
N VAL A 142 10.57 9.86 11.93
CA VAL A 142 10.45 8.40 12.05
C VAL A 142 9.46 8.04 13.15
N ALA A 143 9.65 8.62 14.35
CA ALA A 143 8.76 8.42 15.48
C ALA A 143 7.32 8.91 15.17
N GLU A 144 7.18 10.06 14.51
CA GLU A 144 5.89 10.60 14.10
C GLU A 144 5.18 9.68 13.08
N ALA A 145 5.91 9.13 12.10
CA ALA A 145 5.36 8.21 11.11
C ALA A 145 4.89 6.89 11.74
N GLY A 146 5.71 6.28 12.60
CA GLY A 146 5.37 5.05 13.30
C GLY A 146 4.16 5.22 14.23
N ALA A 147 4.13 6.31 15.01
CA ALA A 147 3.00 6.60 15.88
C ALA A 147 1.72 6.93 15.09
N CYS A 148 1.84 7.60 13.94
CA CYS A 148 0.72 7.87 13.04
C CYS A 148 0.11 6.57 12.50
N TYR A 149 0.97 5.66 12.05
CA TYR A 149 0.58 4.35 11.55
C TYR A 149 -0.09 3.51 12.64
N LEU A 150 0.55 3.33 13.80
CA LEU A 150 0.02 2.50 14.89
C LEU A 150 -1.36 2.99 15.36
N ARG A 151 -1.54 4.31 15.47
CA ARG A 151 -2.87 4.88 15.77
C ARG A 151 -3.89 4.55 14.69
N SER A 152 -3.50 4.50 13.42
CA SER A 152 -4.42 4.24 12.31
C SER A 152 -4.87 2.79 12.18
N VAL A 153 -4.08 1.84 12.68
CA VAL A 153 -4.43 0.40 12.71
C VAL A 153 -4.98 -0.04 14.08
N SER A 154 -4.95 0.84 15.08
CA SER A 154 -5.53 0.56 16.40
C SER A 154 -7.05 0.75 16.39
N PRO A 155 -7.85 -0.14 17.02
CA PRO A 155 -9.30 0.01 17.12
C PRO A 155 -9.75 1.36 17.70
N ALA A 156 -8.99 1.90 18.66
CA ALA A 156 -9.25 3.19 19.31
C ALA A 156 -8.97 4.43 18.44
N GLY A 157 -8.26 4.28 17.31
CA GLY A 157 -7.88 5.40 16.43
C GLY A 157 -9.00 5.92 15.51
N GLY A 158 -10.16 5.25 15.53
CA GLY A 158 -11.31 5.51 14.68
C GLY A 158 -12.32 6.54 15.21
N ALA A 159 -12.06 7.20 16.35
CA ALA A 159 -13.01 8.09 17.05
C ALA A 159 -13.38 9.41 16.32
N GLY A 160 -13.14 9.51 15.00
CA GLY A 160 -13.53 10.66 14.18
C GLY A 160 -14.95 10.52 13.61
N GLN A 161 -15.47 11.63 13.05
CA GLN A 161 -16.76 11.59 12.35
C GLN A 161 -16.75 10.57 11.21
N PRO A 162 -17.77 9.69 11.12
CA PRO A 162 -17.88 8.67 10.09
C PRO A 162 -18.06 9.28 8.68
N GLY A 163 -17.48 8.67 7.63
CA GLY A 163 -17.63 9.14 6.25
C GLY A 163 -16.49 8.73 5.30
N ALA A 164 -16.71 8.83 3.98
CA ALA A 164 -15.72 8.51 2.95
C ALA A 164 -14.42 9.32 3.11
N GLY A 165 -14.54 10.59 3.49
CA GLY A 165 -13.38 11.43 3.80
C GLY A 165 -12.60 10.95 5.04
N ALA A 166 -13.27 10.39 6.04
CA ALA A 166 -12.63 9.83 7.22
C ALA A 166 -11.91 8.52 6.91
N HIS A 167 -12.51 7.65 6.10
CA HIS A 167 -11.89 6.42 5.59
C HIS A 167 -10.58 6.73 4.84
N LEU A 168 -10.62 7.65 3.88
CA LEU A 168 -9.42 8.02 3.12
C LEU A 168 -8.36 8.76 3.96
N ARG A 169 -8.77 9.51 5.00
CA ARG A 169 -7.82 10.03 6.00
C ARG A 169 -7.17 8.91 6.79
N SER A 170 -7.90 7.84 7.10
CA SER A 170 -7.33 6.66 7.75
C SER A 170 -6.30 5.98 6.85
N ALA A 171 -6.64 5.75 5.57
CA ALA A 171 -5.71 5.23 4.58
C ALA A 171 -4.45 6.12 4.43
N ALA A 172 -4.60 7.45 4.46
CA ALA A 172 -3.47 8.37 4.44
C ALA A 172 -2.56 8.25 5.67
N ARG A 173 -3.10 7.87 6.84
CA ARG A 173 -2.34 7.63 8.07
C ARG A 173 -1.66 6.26 8.05
N GLN A 174 -2.30 5.24 7.48
CA GLN A 174 -1.68 3.94 7.24
C GLN A 174 -0.50 4.06 6.25
N ALA A 175 -0.62 4.90 5.23
CA ALA A 175 0.48 5.19 4.31
C ALA A 175 1.62 6.03 4.92
N ALA A 176 1.54 6.46 6.20
CA ALA A 176 2.53 7.35 6.81
C ALA A 176 3.96 6.77 6.82
N MET A 177 4.10 5.45 7.00
CA MET A 177 5.42 4.80 6.93
C MET A 177 5.98 4.80 5.51
N TRP A 178 5.13 4.61 4.49
CA TRP A 178 5.55 4.54 3.08
C TRP A 178 6.03 5.88 2.55
N VAL A 179 5.50 6.98 3.09
CA VAL A 179 5.84 8.35 2.70
C VAL A 179 6.93 8.97 3.57
N LEU A 180 7.49 8.22 4.52
CA LEU A 180 8.57 8.67 5.40
C LEU A 180 9.83 9.02 4.60
N LEU A 181 10.37 8.07 3.82
CA LEU A 181 11.57 8.29 3.03
C LEU A 181 11.38 9.37 1.94
N PRO A 182 10.25 9.39 1.18
CA PRO A 182 9.89 10.50 0.31
C PRO A 182 10.02 11.88 0.98
N ARG A 183 9.50 12.02 2.20
CA ARG A 183 9.57 13.27 2.97
C ARG A 183 10.98 13.58 3.44
N ALA A 184 11.72 12.58 3.90
CA ALA A 184 13.10 12.77 4.34
C ALA A 184 14.01 13.22 3.18
N LEU A 185 13.85 12.65 1.99
CA LEU A 185 14.57 13.05 0.78
C LEU A 185 14.27 14.51 0.37
N GLU A 186 13.01 14.95 0.46
CA GLU A 186 12.64 16.35 0.24
C GLU A 186 13.29 17.28 1.28
N GLN A 187 13.29 16.90 2.55
CA GLN A 187 13.91 17.68 3.64
C GLN A 187 15.42 17.81 3.46
N ALA A 188 16.07 16.73 3.01
CA ALA A 188 17.49 16.70 2.67
C ALA A 188 17.82 17.40 1.34
N ARG A 189 16.80 17.89 0.61
CA ARG A 189 16.93 18.49 -0.73
C ARG A 189 17.55 17.54 -1.76
N ALA A 190 17.43 16.23 -1.55
CA ALA A 190 17.87 15.20 -2.49
C ALA A 190 16.96 15.15 -3.73
N THR A 191 15.74 15.67 -3.62
CA THR A 191 14.78 15.84 -4.73
C THR A 191 14.14 17.22 -4.67
N GLY A 192 13.48 17.63 -5.75
CA GLY A 192 12.57 18.77 -5.71
C GLY A 192 11.35 18.50 -4.80
N PRO A 193 10.55 19.53 -4.49
CA PRO A 193 9.36 19.37 -3.67
C PRO A 193 8.26 18.63 -4.43
N GLY A 194 7.66 17.62 -3.83
CA GLY A 194 6.49 16.93 -4.39
C GLY A 194 6.53 15.41 -4.27
N LEU A 195 7.70 14.79 -4.13
CA LEU A 195 7.85 13.35 -3.98
C LEU A 195 6.94 12.75 -2.90
N ALA A 196 6.89 13.33 -1.69
CA ALA A 196 6.03 12.83 -0.61
C ALA A 196 4.54 12.96 -0.94
N ARG A 197 4.16 14.00 -1.68
CA ARG A 197 2.78 14.20 -2.14
C ARG A 197 2.42 13.27 -3.30
N ALA A 198 3.37 13.00 -4.20
CA ALA A 198 3.20 12.07 -5.31
C ALA A 198 2.92 10.66 -4.80
N VAL A 199 3.79 10.14 -3.93
CA VAL A 199 3.63 8.80 -3.34
C VAL A 199 2.34 8.72 -2.53
N ARG A 200 2.02 9.73 -1.69
CA ARG A 200 0.75 9.77 -0.95
C ARG A 200 -0.47 9.79 -1.86
N GLY A 201 -0.43 10.60 -2.93
CA GLY A 201 -1.50 10.70 -3.91
C GLY A 201 -1.76 9.37 -4.59
N PHE A 202 -0.70 8.65 -4.94
CA PHE A 202 -0.78 7.28 -5.44
C PHE A 202 -1.42 6.33 -4.43
N CYS A 203 -0.96 6.31 -3.18
CA CYS A 203 -1.51 5.42 -2.13
C CYS A 203 -3.02 5.59 -1.94
N LEU A 204 -3.50 6.83 -1.99
CA LEU A 204 -4.93 7.13 -1.87
C LEU A 204 -5.72 6.74 -3.12
N ALA A 205 -5.14 6.93 -4.31
CA ALA A 205 -5.76 6.45 -5.54
C ALA A 205 -5.84 4.92 -5.55
N TRP A 206 -4.77 4.25 -5.14
CA TRP A 206 -4.72 2.80 -5.00
C TRP A 206 -5.78 2.30 -4.04
N ARG A 207 -5.92 2.87 -2.83
CA ARG A 207 -6.98 2.49 -1.90
C ARG A 207 -8.38 2.61 -2.50
N ILE A 208 -8.67 3.65 -3.28
CA ILE A 208 -9.98 3.81 -3.93
C ILE A 208 -10.22 2.71 -4.98
N VAL A 209 -9.20 2.37 -5.75
CA VAL A 209 -9.28 1.34 -6.81
C VAL A 209 -9.41 -0.06 -6.19
N ASP A 210 -8.66 -0.32 -5.12
CA ASP A 210 -8.72 -1.53 -4.30
C ASP A 210 -10.13 -1.73 -3.72
N ASP A 211 -10.68 -0.70 -3.07
CA ASP A 211 -12.06 -0.70 -2.54
C ASP A 211 -13.13 -0.93 -3.64
N LEU A 212 -12.83 -0.63 -4.91
CA LEU A 212 -13.73 -0.88 -6.05
C LEU A 212 -13.62 -2.31 -6.57
N TRP A 213 -12.43 -2.88 -6.64
CA TRP A 213 -12.22 -4.28 -7.04
C TRP A 213 -12.77 -5.27 -6.03
N ASP A 214 -12.55 -4.99 -4.75
CA ASP A 214 -12.87 -5.91 -3.67
C ASP A 214 -14.30 -5.71 -3.15
N VAL A 215 -15.19 -5.04 -3.90
CA VAL A 215 -16.60 -4.82 -3.52
C VAL A 215 -17.28 -6.11 -3.07
N ALA A 216 -17.03 -7.21 -3.78
CA ALA A 216 -17.68 -8.49 -3.45
C ALA A 216 -17.12 -9.09 -2.16
N GLU A 217 -15.79 -9.17 -2.04
CA GLU A 217 -15.12 -9.68 -0.84
C GLU A 217 -15.43 -8.82 0.40
N ASP A 218 -15.36 -7.50 0.28
CA ASP A 218 -15.55 -6.56 1.39
C ASP A 218 -17.00 -6.54 1.87
N ALA A 219 -17.97 -6.58 0.95
CA ALA A 219 -19.38 -6.66 1.32
C ALA A 219 -19.70 -7.99 2.02
N ALA A 220 -19.18 -9.11 1.52
CA ALA A 220 -19.36 -10.40 2.17
C ALA A 220 -18.71 -10.45 3.57
N ALA A 221 -17.56 -9.80 3.75
CA ALA A 221 -16.87 -9.68 5.03
C ALA A 221 -17.48 -8.62 5.97
N GLY A 222 -18.40 -7.79 5.49
CA GLY A 222 -18.97 -6.67 6.25
C GLY A 222 -17.99 -5.51 6.48
N VAL A 223 -16.96 -5.40 5.64
CA VAL A 223 -15.97 -4.32 5.66
C VAL A 223 -16.59 -3.08 5.00
N ARG A 224 -16.51 -1.92 5.67
CA ARG A 224 -17.08 -0.66 5.18
C ARG A 224 -16.02 0.19 4.50
N THR A 225 -15.94 0.09 3.18
CA THR A 225 -14.95 0.78 2.33
C THR A 225 -15.43 2.14 1.83
N THR A 226 -14.62 2.82 1.00
CA THR A 226 -15.04 4.07 0.34
C THR A 226 -16.34 3.88 -0.43
N VAL A 227 -16.56 2.72 -1.07
CA VAL A 227 -17.80 2.40 -1.79
C VAL A 227 -19.00 2.43 -0.85
N TRP A 228 -18.90 1.77 0.30
CA TRP A 228 -19.96 1.78 1.33
C TRP A 228 -20.33 3.19 1.77
N TRP A 229 -19.34 4.04 1.99
CA TRP A 229 -19.57 5.41 2.43
C TRP A 229 -20.22 6.30 1.35
N GLU A 230 -20.06 5.98 0.07
CA GLU A 230 -20.71 6.69 -1.04
C GLU A 230 -22.13 6.17 -1.32
N LEU A 231 -22.52 5.02 -0.78
CA LEU A 231 -23.87 4.48 -0.92
C LEU A 231 -24.89 5.33 -0.12
N PRO A 232 -26.11 5.54 -0.65
CA PRO A 232 -27.24 6.03 0.13
C PRO A 232 -27.66 5.00 1.18
N ARG A 233 -28.42 5.43 2.20
CA ARG A 233 -28.79 4.59 3.35
C ARG A 233 -29.41 3.25 2.94
N ASP A 234 -30.35 3.25 2.00
CA ASP A 234 -31.06 2.03 1.59
C ASP A 234 -30.12 1.04 0.90
N ALA A 235 -29.19 1.54 0.08
CA ALA A 235 -28.20 0.68 -0.57
C ALA A 235 -27.10 0.19 0.39
N ARG A 236 -26.83 0.91 1.49
CA ARG A 236 -25.96 0.41 2.57
C ARG A 236 -26.59 -0.76 3.30
N ALA A 237 -27.92 -0.83 3.40
CA ALA A 237 -28.59 -1.98 4.01
C ALA A 237 -28.30 -3.26 3.21
N LEU A 238 -28.33 -3.20 1.87
CA LEU A 238 -27.96 -4.31 1.00
C LEU A 238 -26.53 -4.81 1.27
N TRP A 239 -25.59 -3.91 1.55
CA TRP A 239 -24.21 -4.25 1.89
C TRP A 239 -24.10 -4.81 3.32
N ASP A 240 -24.74 -4.17 4.29
CA ASP A 240 -24.68 -4.55 5.71
C ASP A 240 -25.35 -5.91 5.97
N GLU A 241 -26.26 -6.35 5.09
CA GLU A 241 -26.84 -7.70 5.06
C GLU A 241 -25.84 -8.78 4.61
N ARG A 242 -24.60 -8.42 4.28
CA ARG A 242 -23.52 -9.31 3.83
C ARG A 242 -23.97 -10.17 2.65
N PRO A 243 -24.23 -9.54 1.49
CA PRO A 243 -24.89 -10.19 0.38
C PRO A 243 -24.05 -11.38 -0.09
N GLY A 244 -24.66 -12.57 -0.07
CA GLY A 244 -24.09 -13.75 -0.70
C GLY A 244 -24.05 -13.62 -2.23
N PRO A 245 -23.54 -14.65 -2.93
CA PRO A 245 -23.36 -14.63 -4.39
C PRO A 245 -24.61 -14.22 -5.18
N TRP A 246 -25.81 -14.56 -4.67
CA TRP A 246 -27.08 -14.29 -5.34
C TRP A 246 -27.55 -12.84 -5.28
N ARG A 247 -27.11 -12.07 -4.26
CA ARG A 247 -27.47 -10.65 -4.08
C ARG A 247 -26.35 -9.70 -4.47
N MET A 248 -25.15 -10.22 -4.72
CA MET A 248 -24.04 -9.44 -5.23
C MET A 248 -24.34 -8.73 -6.57
N PRO A 249 -25.04 -9.35 -7.54
CA PRO A 249 -25.43 -8.66 -8.77
C PRO A 249 -26.31 -7.42 -8.51
N GLU A 250 -27.27 -7.52 -7.57
CA GLU A 250 -28.15 -6.41 -7.19
C GLU A 250 -27.37 -5.23 -6.59
N LEU A 251 -26.42 -5.52 -5.70
CA LEU A 251 -25.54 -4.50 -5.12
C LEU A 251 -24.68 -3.82 -6.20
N ARG A 252 -24.07 -4.60 -7.10
CA ARG A 252 -23.24 -4.10 -8.21
C ARG A 252 -24.06 -3.25 -9.20
N GLU A 253 -25.25 -3.70 -9.55
CA GLU A 253 -26.18 -2.92 -10.38
C GLU A 253 -26.56 -1.61 -9.70
N THR A 254 -26.82 -1.63 -8.39
CA THR A 254 -27.11 -0.43 -7.61
C THR A 254 -25.93 0.54 -7.60
N ILE A 255 -24.69 0.06 -7.39
CA ILE A 255 -23.46 0.86 -7.47
C ILE A 255 -23.31 1.51 -8.85
N GLY A 256 -23.54 0.73 -9.92
CA GLY A 256 -23.48 1.18 -11.31
C GLY A 256 -24.53 2.24 -11.64
N ARG A 257 -25.80 1.98 -11.33
CA ARG A 257 -26.93 2.89 -11.55
C ARG A 257 -26.76 4.21 -10.79
N LEU A 258 -26.22 4.17 -9.59
CA LEU A 258 -25.93 5.37 -8.79
C LEU A 258 -24.66 6.10 -9.24
N GLY A 259 -23.92 5.58 -10.22
CA GLY A 259 -22.69 6.17 -10.75
C GLY A 259 -21.56 6.27 -9.72
N ILE A 260 -21.55 5.41 -8.70
CA ILE A 260 -20.54 5.45 -7.61
C ILE A 260 -19.16 5.10 -8.16
N ASP A 261 -19.06 4.06 -8.98
CA ASP A 261 -17.83 3.65 -9.65
C ASP A 261 -17.20 4.81 -10.45
N GLY A 262 -17.97 5.44 -11.33
CA GLY A 262 -17.52 6.57 -12.13
C GLY A 262 -17.01 7.75 -11.28
N ARG A 263 -17.70 8.08 -10.18
CA ARG A 263 -17.25 9.15 -9.26
C ARG A 263 -15.96 8.81 -8.55
N LEU A 264 -15.82 7.57 -8.08
CA LEU A 264 -14.63 7.09 -7.37
C LEU A 264 -13.42 6.97 -8.30
N ARG A 265 -13.60 6.42 -9.50
CA ARG A 265 -12.56 6.44 -10.54
C ARG A 265 -12.12 7.85 -10.90
N ALA A 266 -13.06 8.76 -11.13
CA ALA A 266 -12.74 10.15 -11.41
C ALA A 266 -11.94 10.79 -10.25
N ARG A 267 -12.23 10.41 -9.00
CA ARG A 267 -11.46 10.84 -7.82
C ARG A 267 -10.05 10.25 -7.82
N ALA A 268 -9.89 8.97 -8.08
CA ALA A 268 -8.58 8.32 -8.20
C ALA A 268 -7.73 8.95 -9.32
N VAL A 269 -8.31 9.19 -10.50
CA VAL A 269 -7.66 9.89 -11.62
C VAL A 269 -7.19 11.29 -11.24
N ARG A 270 -8.00 12.06 -10.51
CA ARG A 270 -7.58 13.39 -10.01
C ARG A 270 -6.39 13.30 -9.06
N LEU A 271 -6.37 12.31 -8.18
CA LEU A 271 -5.25 12.07 -7.25
C LEU A 271 -3.98 11.71 -8.03
N LEU A 272 -4.06 10.83 -9.03
CA LEU A 272 -2.92 10.43 -9.85
C LEU A 272 -2.43 11.57 -10.74
N THR A 273 -3.31 12.34 -11.36
CA THR A 273 -2.94 13.51 -12.17
C THR A 273 -2.18 14.53 -11.31
N ARG A 274 -2.61 14.74 -10.07
CA ARG A 274 -1.87 15.57 -9.13
C ARG A 274 -0.52 14.94 -8.75
N ALA A 275 -0.49 13.62 -8.51
CA ALA A 275 0.73 12.90 -8.19
C ALA A 275 1.77 12.97 -9.32
N VAL A 276 1.34 12.89 -10.59
CA VAL A 276 2.20 13.09 -11.77
C VAL A 276 2.86 14.47 -11.73
N ARG A 277 2.07 15.54 -11.53
CA ARG A 277 2.59 16.92 -11.43
C ARG A 277 3.52 17.10 -10.21
N ASP A 278 3.25 16.40 -9.12
CA ASP A 278 4.10 16.39 -7.93
C ASP A 278 5.44 15.65 -8.19
N ALA A 279 5.44 14.54 -8.93
CA ALA A 279 6.65 13.82 -9.33
C ALA A 279 7.50 14.62 -10.33
N GLU A 280 6.87 15.29 -11.29
CA GLU A 280 7.55 16.19 -12.24
C GLU A 280 8.22 17.36 -11.52
N ARG A 281 7.53 17.99 -10.56
CA ARG A 281 8.12 19.04 -9.71
C ARG A 281 9.24 18.54 -8.81
N ALA A 282 9.23 17.26 -8.45
CA ALA A 282 10.32 16.62 -7.72
C ALA A 282 11.54 16.31 -8.61
N GLY A 283 11.43 16.49 -9.94
CA GLY A 283 12.48 16.15 -10.89
C GLY A 283 12.57 14.66 -11.19
N LEU A 284 11.46 13.91 -11.05
CA LEU A 284 11.43 12.45 -11.17
C LEU A 284 10.55 12.01 -12.35
N PRO A 285 11.01 12.18 -13.60
CA PRO A 285 10.23 11.84 -14.79
C PRO A 285 9.90 10.35 -14.89
N GLY A 286 10.79 9.47 -14.40
CA GLY A 286 10.54 8.02 -14.32
C GLY A 286 9.31 7.71 -13.48
N LEU A 287 9.26 8.20 -12.23
CA LEU A 287 8.09 8.06 -11.37
C LEU A 287 6.83 8.68 -11.99
N ALA A 288 6.95 9.83 -12.66
CA ALA A 288 5.81 10.45 -13.34
C ALA A 288 5.23 9.56 -14.47
N VAL A 289 6.08 8.82 -15.19
CA VAL A 289 5.64 7.82 -16.18
C VAL A 289 4.88 6.69 -15.50
N GLU A 290 5.39 6.14 -14.41
CA GLU A 290 4.70 5.06 -13.67
C GLU A 290 3.30 5.49 -13.18
N LEU A 291 3.19 6.72 -12.67
CA LEU A 291 1.93 7.30 -12.22
C LEU A 291 0.94 7.55 -13.37
N ARG A 292 1.44 7.92 -14.56
CA ARG A 292 0.60 8.02 -15.78
C ARG A 292 0.09 6.65 -16.19
N THR A 293 0.92 5.61 -16.18
CA THR A 293 0.49 4.25 -16.49
C THR A 293 -0.58 3.77 -15.52
N ALA A 294 -0.41 4.02 -14.22
CA ALA A 294 -1.46 3.74 -13.23
C ALA A 294 -2.77 4.49 -13.55
N THR A 295 -2.70 5.73 -14.04
CA THR A 295 -3.90 6.49 -14.44
C THR A 295 -4.67 5.80 -15.56
N VAL A 296 -3.96 5.31 -16.59
CA VAL A 296 -4.55 4.55 -17.70
C VAL A 296 -5.28 3.31 -17.18
N GLY A 297 -4.68 2.63 -16.19
CA GLY A 297 -5.28 1.46 -15.55
C GLY A 297 -6.60 1.74 -14.81
N VAL A 298 -6.81 2.95 -14.28
CA VAL A 298 -8.11 3.34 -13.69
C VAL A 298 -9.17 3.58 -14.76
N THR A 299 -8.77 4.14 -15.90
CA THR A 299 -9.70 4.60 -16.96
C THR A 299 -10.20 3.49 -17.89
N GLY A 300 -9.74 2.25 -17.72
CA GLY A 300 -10.22 1.11 -18.50
C GLY A 300 -11.75 0.95 -18.44
N SER A 301 -12.37 0.71 -19.60
CA SER A 301 -13.82 0.77 -19.83
C SER A 301 -14.64 -0.33 -19.15
N ALA A 302 -14.00 -1.38 -18.63
CA ALA A 302 -14.70 -2.46 -17.95
C ALA A 302 -15.00 -2.06 -16.48
N PRO A 303 -16.19 -2.38 -15.95
CA PRO A 303 -16.46 -2.32 -14.51
C PRO A 303 -15.37 -3.07 -13.73
N LEU A 304 -14.96 -2.53 -12.58
CA LEU A 304 -13.92 -3.12 -11.73
C LEU A 304 -14.51 -4.22 -10.84
N TRP A 305 -15.28 -5.19 -11.35
CA TRP A 305 -15.83 -6.28 -10.52
C TRP A 305 -16.43 -7.44 -11.33
#